data_AF-A0A4R0N387-F1
#
_entry.id   AF-A0A4R0N387-F1
#
_cell.length_a   1.000
_cell.length_b   1.000
_cell.length_c   1.000
_cell.angle_alpha   90.00
_cell.angle_beta   90.00
_cell.angle_gamma   90.00
#
_symmetry.space_group_name_H-M   'P 1'
#
loop_
_entity.id
_entity.type
_entity.pdbx_description
1 polymer ?
#
loop_
_entity_poly.entity_id
_entity_poly.type
_entity_poly.pdbx_seq_one_letter_code
_entity_poly.pdbx_strand_id
1 'polypeptide(L)'
;MTRYKISITVLALVVGLYTPSWAQGQDFYKQQLKKYNTVSISQIKVPYIKHIVYKNKSVILIGTNHTYNNPNNEMFIKMEENLKSLNPQVILTENFSFISSTKDETINKSNDVGYCSFYGTTNNIPVLNWDLDLGVGYYRLNKRYSSDDILLMMLSSIDYKYSSTVWSSYEDFHKAKIRTMEMYGYPIKEEQKALSYYYKLFEKHFKKVVNFSSQDEFSKQLTLTDQDERLKEIRFYWCVLRDSSLLDNIKEQLNKHDRIFVQAGWLHIYAIQDLLQEIVEKSQKPSTVDSGLNNYFISTDIATNNNILSLRSKTDKNLRLVIVNDTKSPLQSKKIVAEFKPKIHLFEDRLDHNNTLRNEAIETDKPSTPWCPKWDILYQDLLTKGFDRTDLYHYAIQMTLDKQGQTNNIDMSEMERHYRAVYEDLVLLGFPFRPNETSYFYFSGQSGFLPIENFLKRLNDIKIKYLFAKIETLNSTAPRIVVDVNEEIFQKIRAVLLAKN
;
A
#
# COMPACT_ATOMS: atom_id res chain seq x y z
N MET A 1 -46.82 15.32 -7.35
CA MET A 1 -46.38 13.99 -7.86
C MET A 1 -45.74 14.20 -9.22
N THR A 2 -44.43 14.38 -9.26
CA THR A 2 -43.69 14.70 -10.50
C THR A 2 -42.62 13.64 -10.67
N ARG A 3 -42.83 12.74 -11.65
CA ARG A 3 -41.94 11.63 -11.97
C ARG A 3 -40.75 12.16 -12.78
N TYR A 4 -39.56 12.19 -12.19
CA TYR A 4 -38.33 12.35 -12.96
C TYR A 4 -37.92 10.98 -13.52
N LYS A 5 -38.23 10.76 -14.80
CA LYS A 5 -37.54 9.77 -15.64
C LYS A 5 -36.19 10.36 -16.03
N ILE A 6 -35.13 10.02 -15.30
CA ILE A 6 -33.77 10.29 -15.74
C ILE A 6 -33.41 9.22 -16.77
N SER A 7 -33.27 9.66 -18.02
CA SER A 7 -32.87 8.83 -19.16
C SER A 7 -31.38 8.49 -19.04
N ILE A 8 -31.06 7.21 -19.18
CA ILE A 8 -29.74 6.56 -18.98
C ILE A 8 -28.69 6.93 -20.05
N THR A 9 -28.95 7.88 -20.95
CA THR A 9 -28.20 8.00 -22.22
C THR A 9 -27.11 9.09 -22.25
N VAL A 10 -26.76 9.74 -21.13
CA VAL A 10 -25.73 10.82 -21.14
C VAL A 10 -24.40 10.43 -20.46
N LEU A 11 -24.24 9.20 -19.95
CA LEU A 11 -23.01 8.77 -19.26
C LEU A 11 -21.95 8.09 -20.17
N ALA A 12 -22.01 8.29 -21.49
CA ALA A 12 -21.25 7.49 -22.45
C ALA A 12 -20.05 8.19 -23.15
N LEU A 13 -19.63 9.40 -22.76
CA LEU A 13 -18.71 10.19 -23.62
C LEU A 13 -17.46 10.83 -22.97
N VAL A 14 -17.00 10.45 -21.77
CA VAL A 14 -15.79 11.08 -21.19
C VAL A 14 -14.72 10.14 -20.59
N VAL A 15 -14.89 8.82 -20.44
CA VAL A 15 -13.85 8.00 -19.76
C VAL A 15 -13.54 6.69 -20.48
N GLY A 16 -12.88 6.79 -21.63
CA GLY A 16 -12.10 5.71 -22.22
C GLY A 16 -10.64 5.86 -21.85
N LEU A 17 -9.96 4.73 -21.55
CA LEU A 17 -8.50 4.49 -21.50
C LEU A 17 -7.97 3.80 -20.22
N TYR A 18 -8.53 2.67 -19.74
CA TYR A 18 -7.80 1.82 -18.78
C TYR A 18 -8.19 0.34 -18.96
N THR A 19 -7.26 -0.45 -19.54
CA THR A 19 -7.13 -1.94 -19.58
C THR A 19 -8.26 -2.76 -20.27
N PRO A 20 -8.01 -4.04 -20.66
CA PRO A 20 -8.82 -4.78 -21.64
C PRO A 20 -10.31 -4.80 -21.29
N SER A 21 -11.12 -4.31 -22.23
CA SER A 21 -12.57 -4.08 -22.18
C SER A 21 -13.16 -3.91 -20.78
N TRP A 22 -13.40 -2.66 -20.39
CA TRP A 22 -14.19 -2.29 -19.21
C TRP A 22 -15.49 -3.11 -19.05
N ALA A 23 -16.05 -3.66 -20.14
CA ALA A 23 -17.15 -4.63 -20.12
C ALA A 23 -16.84 -5.91 -19.29
N GLN A 24 -15.66 -6.54 -19.48
CA GLN A 24 -15.25 -7.69 -18.66
C GLN A 24 -15.03 -7.29 -17.19
N GLY A 25 -14.48 -6.09 -16.95
CA GLY A 25 -14.35 -5.54 -15.60
C GLY A 25 -15.71 -5.21 -14.95
N GLN A 26 -16.70 -4.77 -15.73
CA GLN A 26 -18.06 -4.49 -15.25
C GLN A 26 -18.81 -5.78 -14.91
N ASP A 27 -18.68 -6.83 -15.72
CA ASP A 27 -19.33 -8.10 -15.45
C ASP A 27 -18.68 -8.81 -14.26
N PHE A 28 -17.35 -8.77 -14.15
CA PHE A 28 -16.65 -9.16 -12.93
C PHE A 28 -17.17 -8.37 -11.72
N TYR A 29 -17.25 -7.04 -11.83
CA TYR A 29 -17.75 -6.18 -10.76
C TYR A 29 -19.19 -6.53 -10.34
N LYS A 30 -20.10 -6.72 -11.28
CA LYS A 30 -21.49 -7.12 -11.00
C LYS A 30 -21.58 -8.48 -10.32
N GLN A 31 -20.77 -9.44 -10.76
CA GLN A 31 -20.72 -10.77 -10.14
C GLN A 31 -20.20 -10.70 -8.71
N GLN A 32 -19.14 -9.91 -8.46
CA GLN A 32 -18.61 -9.73 -7.12
C GLN A 32 -19.60 -9.01 -6.21
N LEU A 33 -20.18 -7.89 -6.66
CA LEU A 33 -21.24 -7.19 -5.92
C LEU A 33 -22.39 -8.11 -5.53
N LYS A 34 -22.83 -8.98 -6.46
CA LYS A 34 -23.86 -9.96 -6.17
C LYS A 34 -23.44 -10.89 -5.03
N LYS A 35 -22.21 -11.44 -5.07
CA LYS A 35 -21.68 -12.28 -3.99
C LYS A 35 -21.67 -11.55 -2.64
N TYR A 36 -21.14 -10.33 -2.60
CA TYR A 36 -21.13 -9.51 -1.38
C TYR A 36 -22.53 -9.28 -0.80
N ASN A 37 -23.54 -9.12 -1.67
CA ASN A 37 -24.92 -8.86 -1.25
C ASN A 37 -25.72 -10.12 -0.87
N THR A 38 -25.34 -11.31 -1.34
CA THR A 38 -26.14 -12.54 -1.17
C THR A 38 -25.62 -13.50 -0.11
N VAL A 39 -24.39 -13.31 0.38
CA VAL A 39 -23.78 -14.26 1.31
C VAL A 39 -24.26 -13.99 2.74
N SER A 40 -24.95 -14.97 3.31
CA SER A 40 -25.19 -14.98 4.75
C SER A 40 -23.88 -15.28 5.47
N ILE A 41 -23.29 -14.26 6.08
CA ILE A 41 -22.02 -14.31 6.82
C ILE A 41 -21.97 -15.47 7.83
N SER A 42 -23.12 -15.81 8.42
CA SER A 42 -23.26 -16.90 9.40
C SER A 42 -23.02 -18.32 8.85
N GLN A 43 -22.94 -18.50 7.53
CA GLN A 43 -22.80 -19.83 6.92
C GLN A 43 -21.36 -20.21 6.56
N ILE A 44 -20.41 -19.27 6.64
CA ILE A 44 -19.02 -19.53 6.27
C ILE A 44 -18.23 -19.98 7.50
N LYS A 45 -17.75 -21.23 7.49
CA LYS A 45 -16.84 -21.74 8.52
C LYS A 45 -15.46 -21.09 8.34
N VAL A 46 -14.94 -20.46 9.39
CA VAL A 46 -13.58 -19.90 9.45
C VAL A 46 -12.65 -20.92 10.16
N PRO A 47 -11.44 -21.20 9.65
CA PRO A 47 -10.86 -20.64 8.43
C PRO A 47 -11.49 -21.20 7.16
N TYR A 48 -11.71 -20.33 6.17
CA TYR A 48 -12.13 -20.72 4.84
C TYR A 48 -10.90 -21.05 3.99
N ILE A 49 -10.64 -22.32 3.71
CA ILE A 49 -9.42 -22.74 3.01
C ILE A 49 -9.75 -23.18 1.59
N LYS A 50 -9.01 -22.64 0.61
CA LYS A 50 -9.06 -23.08 -0.78
C LYS A 50 -7.64 -23.39 -1.25
N HIS A 51 -7.42 -24.64 -1.65
CA HIS A 51 -6.17 -25.09 -2.26
C HIS A 51 -6.38 -25.33 -3.75
N ILE A 52 -5.57 -24.67 -4.56
CA ILE A 52 -5.57 -24.80 -6.03
C ILE A 52 -4.22 -25.32 -6.46
N VAL A 53 -4.22 -26.41 -7.24
CA VAL A 53 -3.01 -27.01 -7.80
C VAL A 53 -3.18 -27.14 -9.31
N TYR A 54 -2.19 -26.69 -10.06
CA TYR A 54 -2.12 -26.89 -11.49
C TYR A 54 -0.66 -27.06 -11.93
N LYS A 55 -0.33 -28.25 -12.44
CA LYS A 55 1.06 -28.63 -12.77
C LYS A 55 1.95 -28.47 -11.53
N ASN A 56 3.03 -27.70 -11.63
CA ASN A 56 3.94 -27.41 -10.52
C ASN A 56 3.48 -26.22 -9.66
N LYS A 57 2.41 -25.51 -10.02
CA LYS A 57 1.89 -24.37 -9.26
C LYS A 57 0.91 -24.83 -8.19
N SER A 58 1.05 -24.28 -7.00
CA SER A 58 0.18 -24.54 -5.85
C SER A 58 -0.07 -23.25 -5.07
N VAL A 59 -1.34 -22.89 -4.94
CA VAL A 59 -1.80 -21.71 -4.18
C VAL A 59 -2.74 -22.18 -3.08
N ILE A 60 -2.42 -21.84 -1.82
CA ILE A 60 -3.36 -21.97 -0.71
C ILE A 60 -3.83 -20.59 -0.31
N LEU A 61 -5.14 -20.40 -0.33
CA LEU A 61 -5.82 -19.27 0.27
C LEU A 61 -6.37 -19.67 1.62
N ILE A 62 -6.11 -18.86 2.63
CA ILE A 62 -6.77 -18.96 3.92
C ILE A 62 -7.54 -17.68 4.22
N GLY A 63 -8.85 -17.83 4.27
CA GLY A 63 -9.81 -16.84 4.69
C GLY A 63 -9.96 -16.85 6.21
N THR A 64 -9.57 -15.78 6.87
CA THR A 64 -9.45 -15.70 8.32
C THR A 64 -10.49 -14.78 8.94
N ASN A 65 -10.65 -14.88 10.26
CA ASN A 65 -11.32 -13.86 11.06
C ASN A 65 -10.26 -13.11 11.87
N HIS A 66 -10.03 -11.84 11.51
CA HIS A 66 -9.01 -10.98 12.10
C HIS A 66 -9.22 -10.69 13.59
N THR A 67 -10.41 -10.96 14.14
CA THR A 67 -10.70 -10.77 15.57
C THR A 67 -10.18 -11.92 16.42
N TYR A 68 -9.77 -13.05 15.84
CA TYR A 68 -9.23 -14.17 16.60
C TYR A 68 -7.77 -13.93 16.94
N ASN A 69 -7.45 -14.03 18.22
CA ASN A 69 -6.11 -13.84 18.76
C ASN A 69 -5.70 -14.96 19.75
N ASN A 70 -6.49 -16.03 19.87
CA ASN A 70 -6.12 -17.18 20.69
C ASN A 70 -5.31 -18.19 19.86
N PRO A 71 -4.04 -18.48 20.20
CA PRO A 71 -3.19 -19.44 19.48
C PRO A 71 -3.78 -20.85 19.33
N ASN A 72 -4.65 -21.25 20.25
CA ASN A 72 -5.30 -22.56 20.26
C ASN A 72 -6.57 -22.62 19.42
N ASN A 73 -6.97 -21.52 18.77
CA ASN A 73 -8.13 -21.51 17.89
C ASN A 73 -7.90 -22.39 16.65
N GLU A 74 -8.92 -23.13 16.21
CA GLU A 74 -8.87 -24.03 15.02
C GLU A 74 -8.31 -23.30 13.79
N MET A 75 -8.53 -21.99 13.65
CA MET A 75 -7.97 -21.14 12.61
C MET A 75 -6.45 -21.20 12.52
N PHE A 76 -5.75 -21.02 13.64
CA PHE A 76 -4.28 -21.01 13.65
C PHE A 76 -3.70 -22.41 13.47
N ILE A 77 -4.35 -23.43 14.04
CA ILE A 77 -3.96 -24.83 13.86
C ILE A 77 -4.00 -25.20 12.37
N LYS A 78 -5.13 -24.93 11.71
CA LYS A 78 -5.30 -25.21 10.27
C LYS A 78 -4.37 -24.35 9.42
N MET A 79 -4.11 -23.10 9.80
CA MET A 79 -3.14 -22.25 9.11
C MET A 79 -1.73 -22.85 9.18
N GLU A 80 -1.31 -23.32 10.35
CA GLU A 80 0.00 -23.96 10.57
C GLU A 80 0.15 -25.24 9.75
N GLU A 81 -0.88 -26.11 9.75
CA GLU A 81 -0.92 -27.32 8.94
C GLU A 81 -0.72 -27.02 7.44
N ASN A 82 -1.43 -26.03 6.91
CA ASN A 82 -1.36 -25.65 5.50
C ASN A 82 -0.04 -24.98 5.14
N LEU A 83 0.51 -24.11 6.00
CA LEU A 83 1.82 -23.50 5.81
C LEU A 83 2.93 -24.57 5.74
N LYS A 84 2.92 -25.53 6.67
CA LYS A 84 3.88 -26.64 6.70
C LYS A 84 3.72 -27.55 5.49
N SER A 85 2.49 -27.92 5.15
CA SER A 85 2.20 -28.80 4.02
C SER A 85 2.59 -28.18 2.68
N LEU A 86 2.33 -26.89 2.49
CA LEU A 86 2.64 -26.20 1.24
C LEU A 86 4.13 -25.90 1.10
N ASN A 87 4.81 -25.60 2.21
CA ASN A 87 6.18 -25.08 2.21
C ASN A 87 6.34 -23.92 1.20
N PRO A 88 5.64 -22.79 1.42
CA PRO A 88 5.53 -21.72 0.43
C PRO A 88 6.88 -21.07 0.15
N GLN A 89 7.03 -20.54 -1.07
CA GLN A 89 8.18 -19.73 -1.46
C GLN A 89 7.93 -18.23 -1.22
N VAL A 90 6.66 -17.84 -1.08
CA VAL A 90 6.23 -16.50 -0.71
C VAL A 90 4.90 -16.58 0.01
N ILE A 91 4.72 -15.71 1.01
CA ILE A 91 3.47 -15.53 1.74
C ILE A 91 2.92 -14.15 1.38
N LEU A 92 1.65 -14.07 1.00
CA LEU A 92 0.93 -12.84 0.75
C LEU A 92 -0.02 -12.56 1.93
N THR A 93 0.06 -11.38 2.54
CA THR A 93 -0.82 -10.96 3.65
C THR A 93 -1.56 -9.65 3.33
N GLU A 94 -2.72 -9.44 3.97
CA GLU A 94 -3.58 -8.26 3.74
C GLU A 94 -2.93 -6.95 4.22
N ASN A 95 -1.97 -7.07 5.11
CA ASN A 95 -1.28 -5.97 5.75
C ASN A 95 -0.03 -6.54 6.44
N PHE A 96 0.69 -5.68 7.15
CA PHE A 96 1.80 -6.08 7.99
C PHE A 96 1.39 -5.93 9.45
N SER A 97 1.98 -6.75 10.31
CA SER A 97 1.70 -6.71 11.74
C SER A 97 2.95 -7.05 12.53
N PHE A 98 2.93 -6.68 13.81
CA PHE A 98 4.06 -6.84 14.72
C PHE A 98 4.38 -8.32 14.94
N ILE A 99 5.66 -8.63 15.08
CA ILE A 99 6.12 -9.96 15.44
C ILE A 99 6.72 -9.89 16.85
N SER A 100 6.34 -10.84 17.70
CA SER A 100 6.87 -10.98 19.06
C SER A 100 7.85 -12.15 19.16
N SER A 101 8.44 -12.33 20.35
CA SER A 101 9.45 -13.37 20.65
C SER A 101 8.98 -14.80 20.34
N THR A 102 7.69 -15.06 20.51
CA THR A 102 7.07 -16.39 20.31
C THR A 102 5.89 -16.33 19.36
N LYS A 103 5.54 -17.51 18.80
CA LYS A 103 4.34 -17.70 17.98
C LYS A 103 3.09 -17.23 18.72
N ASP A 104 2.91 -17.69 19.94
CA ASP A 104 1.70 -17.48 20.72
C ASP A 104 1.55 -16.01 21.12
N GLU A 105 2.63 -15.37 21.56
CA GLU A 105 2.63 -13.93 21.85
C GLU A 105 2.30 -13.12 20.59
N THR A 106 2.86 -13.51 19.44
CA THR A 106 2.57 -12.86 18.16
C THR A 106 1.09 -13.00 17.78
N ILE A 107 0.50 -14.19 17.89
CA ILE A 107 -0.92 -14.40 17.61
C ILE A 107 -1.80 -13.56 18.55
N ASN A 108 -1.48 -13.52 19.85
CA ASN A 108 -2.24 -12.75 20.83
C ASN A 108 -2.23 -11.25 20.54
N LYS A 109 -1.10 -10.69 20.10
CA LYS A 109 -0.93 -9.25 19.84
C LYS A 109 -1.30 -8.83 18.42
N SER A 110 -1.11 -9.72 17.46
CA SER A 110 -1.00 -9.38 16.05
C SER A 110 -1.79 -10.31 15.12
N ASN A 111 -2.66 -11.17 15.67
CA ASN A 111 -3.60 -12.04 14.98
C ASN A 111 -2.99 -12.92 13.86
N ASP A 112 -3.81 -13.25 12.85
CA ASP A 112 -3.48 -14.07 11.69
C ASP A 112 -2.38 -13.47 10.79
N VAL A 113 -2.37 -12.15 10.66
CA VAL A 113 -1.37 -11.43 9.87
C VAL A 113 -0.01 -11.55 10.55
N GLY A 114 0.05 -11.26 11.84
CA GLY A 114 1.26 -11.41 12.66
C GLY A 114 1.77 -12.84 12.66
N TYR A 115 0.88 -13.84 12.70
CA TYR A 115 1.31 -15.24 12.60
C TYR A 115 1.98 -15.56 11.26
N CYS A 116 1.41 -15.10 10.14
CA CYS A 116 2.02 -15.26 8.83
C CYS A 116 3.40 -14.57 8.76
N SER A 117 3.51 -13.36 9.32
CA SER A 117 4.78 -12.63 9.42
C SER A 117 5.80 -13.38 10.30
N PHE A 118 5.39 -13.90 11.46
CA PHE A 118 6.23 -14.73 12.34
C PHE A 118 6.74 -15.98 11.62
N TYR A 119 5.84 -16.71 10.96
CA TYR A 119 6.18 -17.94 10.23
C TYR A 119 7.16 -17.64 9.09
N GLY A 120 6.88 -16.61 8.28
CA GLY A 120 7.76 -16.21 7.19
C GLY A 120 9.15 -15.82 7.67
N THR A 121 9.23 -14.95 8.68
CA THR A 121 10.49 -14.51 9.26
C THR A 121 11.31 -15.66 9.88
N THR A 122 10.65 -16.58 10.58
CA THR A 122 11.30 -17.76 11.20
C THR A 122 11.86 -18.71 10.15
N ASN A 123 11.14 -18.90 9.04
CA ASN A 123 11.50 -19.85 7.99
C ASN A 123 12.24 -19.21 6.80
N ASN A 124 12.61 -17.93 6.88
CA ASN A 124 13.23 -17.17 5.79
C ASN A 124 12.38 -17.12 4.50
N ILE A 125 11.05 -17.10 4.64
CA ILE A 125 10.11 -16.99 3.53
C ILE A 125 9.69 -15.53 3.40
N PRO A 126 9.82 -14.91 2.21
CA PRO A 126 9.32 -13.56 1.97
C PRO A 126 7.83 -13.42 2.30
N VAL A 127 7.48 -12.35 3.01
CA VAL A 127 6.10 -11.97 3.32
C VAL A 127 5.83 -10.64 2.63
N LEU A 128 4.85 -10.62 1.72
CA LEU A 128 4.52 -9.44 0.93
C LEU A 128 3.08 -8.99 1.20
N ASN A 129 2.85 -7.68 1.20
CA ASN A 129 1.49 -7.13 1.35
C ASN A 129 0.78 -7.02 0.00
N TRP A 130 -0.29 -7.78 -0.19
CA TRP A 130 -1.09 -7.79 -1.42
C TRP A 130 -2.14 -6.68 -1.51
N ASP A 131 -2.45 -6.02 -0.39
CA ASP A 131 -3.54 -5.06 -0.33
C ASP A 131 -3.24 -3.78 -1.09
N LEU A 132 -4.33 -3.16 -1.52
CA LEU A 132 -4.34 -1.98 -2.35
C LEU A 132 -3.80 -0.77 -1.59
N ASP A 133 -2.85 -0.07 -2.21
CA ASP A 133 -2.39 1.22 -1.73
C ASP A 133 -3.55 2.22 -1.60
N LEU A 134 -3.65 2.91 -0.46
CA LEU A 134 -4.79 3.74 -0.13
C LEU A 134 -4.94 4.93 -1.08
N GLY A 135 -3.84 5.50 -1.55
CA GLY A 135 -3.83 6.53 -2.60
C GLY A 135 -4.40 6.02 -3.91
N VAL A 136 -3.92 4.85 -4.38
CA VAL A 136 -4.41 4.24 -5.63
C VAL A 136 -5.92 3.99 -5.56
N GLY A 137 -6.39 3.42 -4.44
CA GLY A 137 -7.82 3.16 -4.28
C GLY A 137 -8.66 4.43 -4.15
N TYR A 138 -8.16 5.48 -3.46
CA TYR A 138 -8.80 6.80 -3.44
C TYR A 138 -9.01 7.35 -4.85
N TYR A 139 -7.98 7.40 -5.70
CA TYR A 139 -8.11 7.99 -7.04
C TYR A 139 -9.01 7.16 -7.97
N ARG A 140 -9.21 5.86 -7.68
CA ARG A 140 -10.21 5.05 -8.38
C ARG A 140 -11.63 5.36 -7.88
N LEU A 141 -11.82 5.56 -6.57
CA LEU A 141 -13.11 5.93 -5.98
C LEU A 141 -13.52 7.37 -6.35
N ASN A 142 -12.60 8.33 -6.35
CA ASN A 142 -12.86 9.76 -6.58
C ASN A 142 -13.32 10.06 -8.03
N LYS A 143 -13.25 9.07 -8.93
CA LYS A 143 -13.89 9.13 -10.26
C LYS A 143 -15.42 9.06 -10.20
N ARG A 144 -15.99 8.61 -9.08
CA ARG A 144 -17.43 8.35 -8.90
C ARG A 144 -18.01 9.00 -7.65
N TYR A 145 -17.22 9.13 -6.60
CA TYR A 145 -17.65 9.64 -5.30
C TYR A 145 -16.87 10.89 -4.92
N SER A 146 -17.44 11.73 -4.05
CA SER A 146 -16.71 12.91 -3.58
C SER A 146 -15.60 12.51 -2.61
N SER A 147 -14.55 13.33 -2.53
CA SER A 147 -13.48 13.14 -1.55
C SER A 147 -14.02 13.03 -0.12
N ASP A 148 -15.03 13.84 0.23
CA ASP A 148 -15.66 13.86 1.55
C ASP A 148 -16.38 12.53 1.86
N ASP A 149 -17.11 11.96 0.90
CA ASP A 149 -17.79 10.68 1.10
C ASP A 149 -16.79 9.53 1.29
N ILE A 150 -15.70 9.55 0.51
CA ILE A 150 -14.65 8.54 0.62
C ILE A 150 -13.95 8.67 1.97
N LEU A 151 -13.61 9.89 2.39
CA LEU A 151 -13.00 10.14 3.68
C LEU A 151 -13.90 9.72 4.83
N LEU A 152 -15.19 10.08 4.79
CA LEU A 152 -16.18 9.66 5.78
C LEU A 152 -16.27 8.13 5.85
N MET A 153 -16.33 7.42 4.71
CA MET A 153 -16.31 5.96 4.67
C MET A 153 -15.04 5.37 5.32
N MET A 154 -13.87 5.94 5.01
CA MET A 154 -12.57 5.48 5.52
C MET A 154 -12.37 5.73 7.02
N LEU A 155 -12.90 6.84 7.55
CA LEU A 155 -12.80 7.20 8.97
C LEU A 155 -13.90 6.59 9.83
N SER A 156 -15.06 6.31 9.23
CA SER A 156 -16.14 5.53 9.85
C SER A 156 -16.00 4.03 9.55
N SER A 157 -14.77 3.56 9.32
CA SER A 157 -14.52 2.18 8.91
C SER A 157 -14.82 1.18 10.02
N ILE A 158 -14.98 -0.07 9.58
CA ILE A 158 -15.22 -1.21 10.45
C ILE A 158 -14.00 -1.52 11.35
N ASP A 159 -12.83 -0.98 11.01
CA ASP A 159 -11.59 -1.18 11.75
C ASP A 159 -11.76 -0.70 13.19
N TYR A 160 -12.34 0.49 13.40
CA TYR A 160 -12.58 0.98 14.76
C TYR A 160 -13.51 0.05 15.54
N LYS A 161 -14.54 -0.53 14.89
CA LYS A 161 -15.45 -1.48 15.54
C LYS A 161 -14.73 -2.76 15.96
N TYR A 162 -13.76 -3.23 15.18
CA TYR A 162 -13.02 -4.46 15.46
C TYR A 162 -11.77 -4.27 16.32
N SER A 163 -11.23 -3.05 16.37
CA SER A 163 -10.04 -2.71 17.15
C SER A 163 -10.36 -1.80 18.32
N SER A 164 -11.64 -1.62 18.68
CA SER A 164 -12.08 -0.61 19.65
C SER A 164 -11.37 -0.81 21.00
N THR A 165 -11.15 -2.05 21.41
CA THR A 165 -10.45 -2.43 22.65
C THR A 165 -8.96 -2.12 22.65
N VAL A 166 -8.37 -1.78 21.50
CA VAL A 166 -6.94 -1.44 21.34
C VAL A 166 -6.70 0.05 21.53
N TRP A 167 -7.72 0.89 21.33
CA TRP A 167 -7.59 2.34 21.37
C TRP A 167 -8.20 2.93 22.64
N SER A 168 -7.47 3.87 23.27
CA SER A 168 -7.95 4.52 24.49
C SER A 168 -9.11 5.49 24.20
N SER A 169 -9.16 6.04 22.99
CA SER A 169 -10.22 6.93 22.50
C SER A 169 -10.39 6.82 20.97
N TYR A 170 -11.50 7.35 20.43
CA TYR A 170 -11.62 7.51 18.97
C TYR A 170 -10.65 8.55 18.41
N GLU A 171 -10.26 9.56 19.20
CA GLU A 171 -9.28 10.55 18.77
C GLU A 171 -7.92 9.90 18.47
N ASP A 172 -7.48 8.96 19.30
CA ASP A 172 -6.25 8.21 19.07
C ASP A 172 -6.34 7.36 17.80
N PHE A 173 -7.46 6.66 17.62
CA PHE A 173 -7.72 5.92 16.39
C PHE A 173 -7.71 6.84 15.17
N HIS A 174 -8.37 7.99 15.24
CA HIS A 174 -8.44 8.95 14.14
C HIS A 174 -7.04 9.43 13.77
N LYS A 175 -6.23 9.86 14.75
CA LYS A 175 -4.84 10.27 14.53
C LYS A 175 -4.01 9.16 13.87
N ALA A 176 -4.10 7.93 14.38
CA ALA A 176 -3.41 6.78 13.82
C ALA A 176 -3.88 6.42 12.40
N LYS A 177 -5.19 6.50 12.15
CA LYS A 177 -5.80 6.22 10.83
C LYS A 177 -5.38 7.28 9.80
N ILE A 178 -5.38 8.56 10.15
CA ILE A 178 -4.88 9.64 9.29
C ILE A 178 -3.42 9.40 8.91
N ARG A 179 -2.55 9.19 9.92
CA ARG A 179 -1.14 8.88 9.68
C ARG A 179 -0.96 7.70 8.74
N THR A 180 -1.69 6.60 8.99
CA THR A 180 -1.66 5.41 8.13
C THR A 180 -2.11 5.75 6.71
N MET A 181 -3.22 6.48 6.55
CA MET A 181 -3.72 6.91 5.24
C MET A 181 -2.66 7.71 4.47
N GLU A 182 -1.99 8.66 5.12
CA GLU A 182 -0.90 9.44 4.52
C GLU A 182 0.31 8.60 4.12
N MET A 183 0.74 7.66 4.98
CA MET A 183 1.85 6.74 4.72
C MET A 183 1.57 5.82 3.52
N TYR A 184 0.29 5.48 3.32
CA TYR A 184 -0.19 4.68 2.19
C TYR A 184 -0.70 5.55 1.03
N GLY A 185 -0.24 6.80 0.94
CA GLY A 185 -0.42 7.65 -0.23
C GLY A 185 -1.80 8.28 -0.40
N TYR A 186 -2.70 8.17 0.60
CA TYR A 186 -4.01 8.83 0.54
C TYR A 186 -3.83 10.35 0.48
N PRO A 187 -4.51 11.05 -0.44
CA PRO A 187 -4.39 12.50 -0.59
C PRO A 187 -5.34 13.22 0.37
N ILE A 188 -4.94 13.32 1.64
CA ILE A 188 -5.70 14.08 2.63
C ILE A 188 -5.25 15.54 2.69
N LYS A 189 -6.21 16.47 2.62
CA LYS A 189 -5.96 17.91 2.77
C LYS A 189 -5.73 18.26 4.25
N GLU A 190 -5.02 19.35 4.52
CA GLU A 190 -4.67 19.71 5.91
C GLU A 190 -5.89 19.89 6.81
N GLU A 191 -6.94 20.55 6.32
CA GLU A 191 -8.19 20.72 7.07
C GLU A 191 -8.91 19.39 7.33
N GLN A 192 -8.74 18.40 6.46
CA GLN A 192 -9.37 17.07 6.57
C GLN A 192 -8.72 16.21 7.66
N LYS A 193 -7.49 16.52 8.06
CA LYS A 193 -6.77 15.80 9.13
C LYS A 193 -7.33 16.08 10.53
N ALA A 194 -8.08 17.17 10.69
CA ALA A 194 -8.65 17.54 11.98
C ALA A 194 -9.86 16.65 12.32
N LEU A 195 -9.90 16.12 13.54
CA LEU A 195 -11.05 15.35 14.03
C LEU A 195 -12.37 16.14 13.97
N SER A 196 -12.31 17.47 14.14
CA SER A 196 -13.47 18.36 13.98
C SER A 196 -14.01 18.39 12.54
N TYR A 197 -13.18 18.13 11.53
CA TYR A 197 -13.62 17.99 10.14
C TYR A 197 -14.45 16.73 9.96
N TYR A 198 -14.01 15.60 10.52
CA TYR A 198 -14.80 14.37 10.56
C TYR A 198 -16.18 14.60 11.21
N TYR A 199 -16.26 15.36 12.31
CA TYR A 199 -17.55 15.67 12.95
C TYR A 199 -18.49 16.44 12.01
N LYS A 200 -17.95 17.44 11.30
CA LYS A 200 -18.71 18.20 10.30
C LYS A 200 -19.21 17.31 9.18
N LEU A 201 -18.38 16.38 8.68
CA LEU A 201 -18.80 15.41 7.66
C LEU A 201 -19.92 14.51 8.16
N PHE A 202 -19.74 13.93 9.34
CA PHE A 202 -20.71 13.02 9.95
C PHE A 202 -22.06 13.72 10.16
N GLU A 203 -22.07 14.92 10.75
CA GLU A 203 -23.29 15.68 10.98
C GLU A 203 -23.96 16.13 9.67
N LYS A 204 -23.17 16.59 8.70
CA LYS A 204 -23.66 16.96 7.37
C LYS A 204 -24.35 15.78 6.70
N HIS A 205 -23.78 14.57 6.81
CA HIS A 205 -24.26 13.36 6.15
C HIS A 205 -25.46 12.74 6.85
N PHE A 206 -25.37 12.51 8.17
CA PHE A 206 -26.39 11.78 8.94
C PHE A 206 -27.42 12.67 9.64
N LYS A 207 -27.24 14.00 9.62
CA LYS A 207 -28.06 14.97 10.37
C LYS A 207 -28.09 14.66 11.88
N LYS A 208 -26.97 14.16 12.40
CA LYS A 208 -26.79 13.80 13.81
C LYS A 208 -25.44 14.29 14.31
N VAL A 209 -25.42 14.82 15.52
CA VAL A 209 -24.18 15.18 16.22
C VAL A 209 -23.48 13.91 16.67
N VAL A 210 -22.16 13.86 16.49
CA VAL A 210 -21.34 12.76 16.97
C VAL A 210 -21.32 12.76 18.50
N ASN A 211 -21.56 11.61 19.12
CA ASN A 211 -21.55 11.47 20.58
C ASN A 211 -20.42 10.54 21.03
N PHE A 212 -19.50 11.09 21.82
CA PHE A 212 -18.37 10.37 22.45
C PHE A 212 -18.58 10.11 23.93
N SER A 213 -19.81 10.23 24.44
CA SER A 213 -20.12 9.98 25.86
C SER A 213 -19.66 8.60 26.32
N SER A 214 -19.61 7.62 25.40
CA SER A 214 -18.92 6.36 25.59
C SER A 214 -18.50 5.75 24.25
N GLN A 215 -17.55 4.82 24.30
CA GLN A 215 -17.13 4.02 23.14
C GLN A 215 -18.28 3.22 22.54
N ASP A 216 -19.16 2.66 23.37
CA ASP A 216 -20.35 1.93 22.93
C ASP A 216 -21.30 2.84 22.14
N GLU A 217 -21.51 4.06 22.63
CA GLU A 217 -22.43 4.99 21.97
C GLU A 217 -21.89 5.43 20.61
N PHE A 218 -20.60 5.75 20.54
CA PHE A 218 -19.96 6.03 19.27
C PHE A 218 -19.99 4.82 18.31
N SER A 219 -19.76 3.60 18.82
CA SER A 219 -19.82 2.37 18.02
C SER A 219 -21.22 2.11 17.46
N LYS A 220 -22.28 2.40 18.23
CA LYS A 220 -23.67 2.37 17.74
C LYS A 220 -23.88 3.41 16.65
N GLN A 221 -23.35 4.62 16.79
CA GLN A 221 -23.46 5.64 15.74
C GLN A 221 -22.79 5.22 14.43
N LEU A 222 -21.68 4.47 14.49
CA LEU A 222 -21.05 3.89 13.31
C LEU A 222 -21.92 2.83 12.61
N THR A 223 -23.02 2.34 13.19
CA THR A 223 -23.97 1.47 12.45
C THR A 223 -24.75 2.23 11.38
N LEU A 224 -24.83 3.56 11.48
CA LEU A 224 -25.48 4.40 10.47
C LEU A 224 -24.74 4.31 9.13
N THR A 225 -23.41 4.12 9.15
CA THR A 225 -22.63 3.94 7.91
C THR A 225 -22.93 2.62 7.23
N ASP A 226 -23.33 1.60 8.00
CA ASP A 226 -23.78 0.29 7.50
C ASP A 226 -25.26 0.30 7.10
N GLN A 227 -25.98 1.40 7.29
CA GLN A 227 -27.36 1.57 6.84
C GLN A 227 -27.46 2.49 5.62
N ASP A 228 -26.46 3.36 5.43
CA ASP A 228 -26.40 4.29 4.31
C ASP A 228 -26.01 3.60 2.99
N GLU A 229 -26.91 3.65 2.01
CA GLU A 229 -26.71 2.99 0.71
C GLU A 229 -25.52 3.53 -0.08
N ARG A 230 -25.22 4.83 0.04
CA ARG A 230 -24.09 5.45 -0.67
C ARG A 230 -22.77 4.98 -0.06
N LEU A 231 -22.63 5.02 1.26
CA LEU A 231 -21.42 4.56 1.95
C LEU A 231 -21.21 3.05 1.79
N LYS A 232 -22.29 2.25 1.77
CA LYS A 232 -22.23 0.82 1.40
C LYS A 232 -21.68 0.64 -0.01
N GLU A 233 -22.19 1.37 -0.99
CA GLU A 233 -21.72 1.28 -2.39
C GLU A 233 -20.22 1.61 -2.50
N ILE A 234 -19.76 2.66 -1.80
CA ILE A 234 -18.34 3.04 -1.73
C ILE A 234 -17.53 1.90 -1.11
N ARG A 235 -17.97 1.33 0.03
CA ARG A 235 -17.32 0.21 0.72
C ARG A 235 -17.23 -1.03 -0.18
N PHE A 236 -18.30 -1.38 -0.88
CA PHE A 236 -18.27 -2.51 -1.80
C PHE A 236 -17.33 -2.27 -2.98
N TYR A 237 -17.34 -1.06 -3.55
CA TYR A 237 -16.41 -0.75 -4.63
C TYR A 237 -14.97 -0.79 -4.14
N TRP A 238 -14.70 -0.30 -2.94
CA TRP A 238 -13.40 -0.45 -2.27
C TRP A 238 -12.97 -1.91 -2.14
N CYS A 239 -13.83 -2.80 -1.64
CA CYS A 239 -13.54 -4.23 -1.54
C CYS A 239 -13.20 -4.86 -2.90
N VAL A 240 -13.94 -4.53 -3.98
CA VAL A 240 -13.61 -5.04 -5.32
C VAL A 240 -12.25 -4.54 -5.82
N LEU A 241 -11.88 -3.30 -5.51
CA LEU A 241 -10.57 -2.78 -5.87
C LEU A 241 -9.44 -3.52 -5.12
N ARG A 242 -9.65 -3.85 -3.85
CA ARG A 242 -8.71 -4.67 -3.05
C ARG A 242 -8.59 -6.09 -3.60
N ASP A 243 -9.71 -6.73 -3.92
CA ASP A 243 -9.73 -8.07 -4.52
C ASP A 243 -9.02 -8.12 -5.87
N SER A 244 -9.20 -7.09 -6.69
CA SER A 244 -8.45 -6.95 -7.94
C SER A 244 -6.95 -6.85 -7.69
N SER A 245 -6.53 -6.08 -6.67
CA SER A 245 -5.13 -5.99 -6.25
C SER A 245 -4.60 -7.36 -5.80
N LEU A 246 -5.38 -8.11 -5.01
CA LEU A 246 -5.02 -9.45 -4.57
C LEU A 246 -4.80 -10.39 -5.77
N LEU A 247 -5.70 -10.40 -6.73
CA LEU A 247 -5.58 -11.22 -7.94
C LEU A 247 -4.34 -10.85 -8.78
N ASP A 248 -4.08 -9.55 -8.94
CA ASP A 248 -2.89 -9.06 -9.65
C ASP A 248 -1.60 -9.49 -8.94
N ASN A 249 -1.55 -9.40 -7.60
CA ASN A 249 -0.42 -9.85 -6.79
C ASN A 249 -0.21 -11.38 -6.89
N ILE A 250 -1.27 -12.18 -6.80
CA ILE A 250 -1.18 -13.63 -6.99
C ILE A 250 -0.61 -13.96 -8.38
N LYS A 251 -1.12 -13.31 -9.42
CA LYS A 251 -0.64 -13.48 -10.79
C LYS A 251 0.84 -13.12 -10.93
N GLU A 252 1.25 -11.99 -10.35
CA GLU A 252 2.65 -11.57 -10.36
C GLU A 252 3.55 -12.59 -9.66
N GLN A 253 3.15 -13.06 -8.47
CA GLN A 253 3.95 -14.01 -7.71
C GLN A 253 3.99 -15.39 -8.37
N LEU A 254 2.93 -15.83 -9.06
CA LEU A 254 2.92 -17.09 -9.82
C LEU A 254 3.93 -17.08 -10.97
N ASN A 255 4.30 -15.91 -11.48
CA ASN A 255 5.37 -15.82 -12.47
C ASN A 255 6.76 -16.05 -11.87
N LYS A 256 6.93 -15.85 -10.56
CA LYS A 256 8.22 -15.94 -9.86
C LYS A 256 8.35 -17.22 -9.01
N HIS A 257 7.23 -17.73 -8.53
CA HIS A 257 7.16 -18.79 -7.54
C HIS A 257 6.16 -19.86 -7.96
N ASP A 258 6.41 -21.09 -7.51
CA ASP A 258 5.56 -22.24 -7.71
C ASP A 258 4.59 -22.45 -6.56
N ARG A 259 4.96 -22.06 -5.34
CA ARG A 259 4.15 -22.29 -4.13
C ARG A 259 3.90 -20.98 -3.39
N ILE A 260 2.63 -20.59 -3.31
CA ILE A 260 2.20 -19.30 -2.72
C ILE A 260 1.17 -19.57 -1.65
N PHE A 261 1.40 -19.01 -0.46
CA PHE A 261 0.40 -18.95 0.59
C PHE A 261 -0.22 -17.57 0.64
N VAL A 262 -1.54 -17.47 0.78
CA VAL A 262 -2.27 -16.20 0.80
C VAL A 262 -3.15 -16.17 2.04
N GLN A 263 -2.91 -15.20 2.92
CA GLN A 263 -3.78 -14.87 4.04
C GLN A 263 -4.59 -13.62 3.67
N ALA A 264 -5.91 -13.68 3.88
CA ALA A 264 -6.83 -12.56 3.76
C ALA A 264 -8.05 -12.79 4.65
N GLY A 265 -8.81 -11.73 4.94
CA GLY A 265 -10.13 -11.88 5.54
C GLY A 265 -11.01 -12.83 4.71
N TRP A 266 -11.80 -13.67 5.37
CA TRP A 266 -12.59 -14.73 4.71
C TRP A 266 -13.47 -14.24 3.56
N LEU A 267 -13.94 -12.99 3.65
CA LEU A 267 -14.79 -12.37 2.63
C LEU A 267 -14.05 -12.16 1.30
N HIS A 268 -12.77 -11.74 1.35
CA HIS A 268 -11.93 -11.56 0.16
C HIS A 268 -11.72 -12.89 -0.57
N ILE A 269 -11.37 -13.94 0.18
CA ILE A 269 -11.13 -15.27 -0.42
C ILE A 269 -12.40 -15.82 -1.06
N TYR A 270 -13.55 -15.68 -0.39
CA TYR A 270 -14.83 -16.15 -0.91
C TYR A 270 -15.22 -15.43 -2.21
N ALA A 271 -14.96 -14.13 -2.31
CA ALA A 271 -15.25 -13.31 -3.47
C ALA A 271 -14.46 -13.80 -4.71
N ILE A 272 -13.15 -13.99 -4.56
CA ILE A 272 -12.25 -14.24 -5.69
C ILE A 272 -12.08 -15.71 -6.11
N GLN A 273 -12.49 -16.67 -5.27
CA GLN A 273 -12.13 -18.09 -5.43
C GLN A 273 -12.39 -18.69 -6.82
N ASP A 274 -13.46 -18.27 -7.51
CA ASP A 274 -13.85 -18.85 -8.80
C ASP A 274 -12.92 -18.40 -9.93
N LEU A 275 -12.26 -17.24 -9.78
CA LEU A 275 -11.32 -16.72 -10.78
C LEU A 275 -9.92 -17.28 -10.61
N LEU A 276 -9.61 -17.81 -9.44
CA LEU A 276 -8.24 -18.20 -9.14
C LEU A 276 -7.80 -19.43 -9.91
N GLN A 277 -8.71 -20.35 -10.20
CA GLN A 277 -8.41 -21.49 -11.07
C GLN A 277 -7.87 -20.99 -12.42
N GLU A 278 -8.57 -20.03 -13.04
CA GLU A 278 -8.19 -19.45 -14.31
C GLU A 278 -6.83 -18.72 -14.23
N ILE A 279 -6.59 -17.97 -13.16
CA ILE A 279 -5.32 -17.26 -12.96
C ILE A 279 -4.15 -18.24 -12.83
N VAL A 280 -4.31 -19.30 -12.03
CA VAL A 280 -3.28 -20.33 -11.85
C VAL A 280 -3.03 -21.07 -13.17
N GLU A 281 -4.09 -21.42 -13.92
CA GLU A 281 -3.96 -22.10 -15.21
C GLU A 281 -3.29 -21.26 -16.30
N LYS A 282 -3.57 -19.94 -16.32
CA LYS A 282 -2.98 -18.99 -17.28
C LYS A 282 -1.57 -18.55 -16.90
N SER A 283 -1.15 -18.75 -15.65
CA SER A 283 0.21 -18.48 -15.22
C SER A 283 1.18 -19.52 -15.85
N GLN A 284 1.68 -19.22 -17.05
CA GLN A 284 2.73 -19.99 -17.71
C GLN A 284 4.07 -19.26 -17.62
N LYS A 285 5.13 -20.05 -17.34
CA LYS A 285 6.58 -19.77 -17.20
C LYS A 285 7.03 -18.31 -16.93
N PRO A 286 8.01 -18.10 -16.03
CA PRO A 286 8.54 -16.78 -15.70
C PRO A 286 8.77 -15.94 -16.94
N SER A 287 8.03 -14.84 -17.08
CA SER A 287 8.39 -13.81 -18.04
C SER A 287 9.76 -13.29 -17.60
N THR A 288 10.80 -13.61 -18.37
CA THR A 288 12.08 -12.91 -18.31
C THR A 288 11.81 -11.51 -18.84
N VAL A 289 11.22 -10.65 -18.00
CA VAL A 289 11.17 -9.22 -18.26
C VAL A 289 12.60 -8.76 -18.04
N ASP A 290 13.35 -8.77 -19.14
CA ASP A 290 14.65 -8.12 -19.20
C ASP A 290 14.38 -6.64 -18.91
N SER A 291 14.73 -6.19 -17.70
CA SER A 291 14.49 -4.83 -17.22
C SER A 291 15.44 -3.88 -17.94
N GLY A 292 15.20 -3.71 -19.23
CA GLY A 292 16.03 -2.96 -20.14
C GLY A 292 15.68 -1.49 -20.08
N LEU A 293 16.37 -0.77 -19.21
CA LEU A 293 16.58 0.69 -19.26
C LEU A 293 17.07 1.22 -20.63
N ASN A 294 17.24 0.34 -21.62
CA ASN A 294 17.91 0.57 -22.89
C ASN A 294 16.97 1.09 -23.99
N ASN A 295 15.65 0.89 -23.89
CA ASN A 295 14.77 1.06 -25.06
C ASN A 295 13.89 2.31 -25.06
N TYR A 296 13.71 3.01 -23.93
CA TYR A 296 12.52 3.86 -23.84
C TYR A 296 12.71 5.36 -24.01
N PHE A 297 13.82 6.01 -23.64
CA PHE A 297 13.83 7.49 -23.60
C PHE A 297 15.01 8.14 -24.34
N ILE A 298 14.73 9.29 -24.98
CA ILE A 298 15.73 10.30 -25.40
C ILE A 298 15.52 11.53 -24.52
N SER A 299 16.60 12.08 -23.99
CA SER A 299 16.58 13.39 -23.35
C SER A 299 16.71 14.46 -24.43
N THR A 300 15.68 15.27 -24.64
CA THR A 300 15.72 16.33 -25.68
C THR A 300 16.24 17.65 -25.13
N ASP A 301 16.15 17.87 -23.81
CA ASP A 301 16.50 19.15 -23.18
C ASP A 301 17.15 18.90 -21.81
N ILE A 302 18.49 18.80 -21.77
CA ILE A 302 19.29 18.90 -20.53
C ILE A 302 19.57 20.39 -20.21
N ALA A 303 18.86 21.31 -20.85
CA ALA A 303 19.20 22.72 -20.87
C ALA A 303 18.74 23.48 -19.60
N THR A 304 19.75 24.00 -18.88
CA THR A 304 19.77 25.19 -17.99
C THR A 304 19.40 25.09 -16.51
N ASN A 305 18.77 24.03 -15.99
CA ASN A 305 18.54 23.91 -14.54
C ASN A 305 18.94 22.55 -14.00
N ASN A 306 19.84 22.54 -13.00
CA ASN A 306 20.44 21.33 -12.40
C ASN A 306 19.44 20.38 -11.70
N ASN A 307 18.13 20.62 -11.82
CA ASN A 307 17.08 19.99 -11.01
C ASN A 307 15.88 19.46 -11.82
N ILE A 308 15.88 19.56 -13.17
CA ILE A 308 14.82 19.00 -14.02
C ILE A 308 15.41 18.17 -15.17
N LEU A 309 14.78 17.04 -15.47
CA LEU A 309 15.02 16.23 -16.67
C LEU A 309 13.71 16.06 -17.45
N SER A 310 13.70 16.48 -18.72
CA SER A 310 12.56 16.22 -19.63
C SER A 310 12.92 15.10 -20.59
N LEU A 311 12.13 14.03 -20.54
CA LEU A 311 12.36 12.80 -21.30
C LEU A 311 11.16 12.54 -22.21
N ARG A 312 11.44 12.12 -23.44
CA ARG A 312 10.43 11.67 -24.41
C ARG A 312 10.70 10.23 -24.80
N SER A 313 9.64 9.43 -24.96
CA SER A 313 9.85 8.07 -25.40
C SER A 313 10.35 7.97 -26.84
N LYS A 314 11.28 7.04 -27.09
CA LYS A 314 11.77 6.67 -28.43
C LYS A 314 10.68 6.03 -29.27
N THR A 315 9.86 5.19 -28.65
CA THR A 315 8.86 4.36 -29.32
C THR A 315 7.47 4.97 -29.30
N ASP A 316 7.16 5.80 -28.30
CA ASP A 316 5.88 6.49 -28.17
C ASP A 316 6.09 8.00 -28.05
N LYS A 317 5.85 8.74 -29.14
CA LYS A 317 6.02 10.20 -29.16
C LYS A 317 5.07 10.95 -28.21
N ASN A 318 4.00 10.30 -27.74
CA ASN A 318 3.04 10.87 -26.81
C ASN A 318 3.49 10.73 -25.35
N LEU A 319 4.32 9.73 -25.02
CA LEU A 319 4.85 9.57 -23.68
C LEU A 319 5.90 10.64 -23.39
N ARG A 320 5.60 11.42 -22.35
CA ARG A 320 6.47 12.46 -21.81
C ARG A 320 6.64 12.23 -20.32
N LEU A 321 7.88 12.33 -19.88
CA LEU A 321 8.28 12.15 -18.49
C LEU A 321 9.08 13.37 -18.06
N VAL A 322 8.70 13.96 -16.94
CA VAL A 322 9.46 15.04 -16.29
C VAL A 322 9.91 14.53 -14.93
N ILE A 323 11.22 14.47 -14.71
CA ILE A 323 11.80 14.14 -13.41
C ILE A 323 12.27 15.45 -12.79
N VAL A 324 11.85 15.71 -11.56
CA VAL A 324 12.15 16.93 -10.82
C VAL A 324 12.79 16.58 -9.50
N ASN A 325 13.74 17.42 -9.07
CA ASN A 325 14.15 17.47 -7.68
C ASN A 325 13.50 18.69 -7.02
N ASP A 326 12.42 18.47 -6.28
CA ASP A 326 11.64 19.53 -5.66
C ASP A 326 12.39 20.28 -4.54
N THR A 327 13.32 19.60 -3.85
CA THR A 327 14.02 20.16 -2.68
C THR A 327 14.85 21.41 -2.98
N LYS A 328 15.31 21.57 -4.23
CA LYS A 328 16.19 22.67 -4.62
C LYS A 328 15.46 23.90 -5.15
N SER A 329 14.26 23.75 -5.71
CA SER A 329 13.51 24.90 -6.25
C SER A 329 12.00 24.61 -6.36
N PRO A 330 11.26 24.62 -5.24
CA PRO A 330 9.84 24.29 -5.23
C PRO A 330 8.99 25.16 -6.18
N LEU A 331 9.28 26.47 -6.25
CA LEU A 331 8.56 27.39 -7.14
C LEU A 331 8.76 27.06 -8.62
N GLN A 332 9.98 26.67 -8.99
CA GLN A 332 10.28 26.28 -10.36
C GLN A 332 9.63 24.94 -10.71
N SER A 333 9.68 23.98 -9.80
CA SER A 333 8.98 22.70 -9.90
C SER A 333 7.49 22.92 -10.15
N LYS A 334 6.82 23.76 -9.34
CA LYS A 334 5.40 24.12 -9.52
C LYS A 334 5.11 24.69 -10.91
N LYS A 335 5.93 25.66 -11.37
CA LYS A 335 5.75 26.27 -12.69
C LYS A 335 5.82 25.23 -13.80
N ILE A 336 6.82 24.35 -13.75
CA ILE A 336 7.01 23.30 -14.75
C ILE A 336 5.87 22.30 -14.71
N VAL A 337 5.40 21.90 -13.52
CA VAL A 337 4.26 21.00 -13.38
C VAL A 337 2.98 21.63 -13.91
N ALA A 338 2.76 22.92 -13.67
CA ALA A 338 1.61 23.66 -14.20
C ALA A 338 1.62 23.71 -15.74
N GLU A 339 2.78 23.95 -16.35
CA GLU A 339 2.95 23.94 -17.81
C GLU A 339 2.86 22.52 -18.39
N PHE A 340 3.47 21.55 -17.72
CA PHE A 340 3.54 20.16 -18.13
C PHE A 340 2.25 19.38 -17.90
N LYS A 341 1.29 19.87 -17.12
CA LYS A 341 -0.06 19.29 -16.94
C LYS A 341 -0.03 17.74 -16.85
N PRO A 342 0.69 17.16 -15.88
CA PRO A 342 0.81 15.71 -15.77
C PRO A 342 -0.55 15.05 -15.58
N LYS A 343 -0.67 13.82 -16.07
CA LYS A 343 -1.83 12.95 -15.80
C LYS A 343 -1.67 12.16 -14.50
N ILE A 344 -0.43 11.95 -14.08
CA ILE A 344 -0.10 11.33 -12.80
C ILE A 344 1.19 11.93 -12.24
N HIS A 345 1.22 12.13 -10.94
CA HIS A 345 2.39 12.54 -10.18
C HIS A 345 2.93 11.37 -9.35
N LEU A 346 4.17 10.97 -9.62
CA LEU A 346 4.88 9.98 -8.84
C LEU A 346 5.74 10.71 -7.79
N PHE A 347 5.59 10.34 -6.53
CA PHE A 347 6.41 10.87 -5.44
C PHE A 347 7.19 9.74 -4.75
N GLU A 348 8.35 10.06 -4.18
CA GLU A 348 9.21 9.05 -3.55
C GLU A 348 8.61 8.48 -2.25
N ASP A 349 7.79 9.29 -1.58
CA ASP A 349 7.76 9.30 -0.13
C ASP A 349 6.98 8.18 0.57
N ARG A 350 7.35 7.93 1.84
CA ARG A 350 6.44 7.50 2.91
C ARG A 350 6.65 8.16 4.30
N LEU A 351 7.64 9.03 4.52
CA LEU A 351 7.95 9.61 5.84
C LEU A 351 8.37 11.10 5.82
N ASP A 352 8.50 11.73 4.66
CA ASP A 352 8.84 13.15 4.50
C ASP A 352 7.64 13.93 3.94
N HIS A 353 6.86 14.48 4.89
CA HIS A 353 5.59 15.17 4.62
C HIS A 353 5.74 16.51 3.86
N ASN A 354 6.96 16.99 3.63
CA ASN A 354 7.21 18.30 3.00
C ASN A 354 7.47 18.21 1.49
N ASN A 355 6.73 17.36 0.80
CA ASN A 355 6.78 17.28 -0.67
C ASN A 355 5.83 18.30 -1.30
N THR A 356 6.38 19.40 -1.84
CA THR A 356 5.58 20.53 -2.30
C THR A 356 4.72 20.16 -3.51
N LEU A 357 5.25 19.35 -4.42
CA LEU A 357 4.50 18.88 -5.59
C LEU A 357 3.43 17.85 -5.24
N ARG A 358 3.66 17.02 -4.22
CA ARG A 358 2.63 16.10 -3.69
C ARG A 358 1.50 16.93 -3.11
N ASN A 359 1.82 17.93 -2.29
CA ASN A 359 0.83 18.81 -1.69
C ASN A 359 0.04 19.56 -2.77
N GLU A 360 0.69 20.08 -3.83
CA GLU A 360 -0.03 20.67 -4.96
C GLU A 360 -0.97 19.65 -5.64
N ALA A 361 -0.51 18.40 -5.85
CA ALA A 361 -1.35 17.37 -6.43
C ALA A 361 -2.57 17.04 -5.55
N ILE A 362 -2.40 17.01 -4.22
CA ILE A 362 -3.47 16.82 -3.24
C ILE A 362 -4.46 17.99 -3.30
N GLU A 363 -3.97 19.23 -3.24
CA GLU A 363 -4.81 20.44 -3.27
C GLU A 363 -5.62 20.56 -4.56
N THR A 364 -5.08 20.04 -5.67
CA THR A 364 -5.72 20.10 -6.99
C THR A 364 -6.38 18.79 -7.42
N ASP A 365 -6.51 17.81 -6.51
CA ASP A 365 -7.09 16.48 -6.75
C ASP A 365 -6.48 15.76 -7.97
N LYS A 366 -5.21 16.03 -8.28
CA LYS A 366 -4.47 15.39 -9.38
C LYS A 366 -4.01 14.00 -8.92
N PRO A 367 -4.17 12.95 -9.75
CA PRO A 367 -3.69 11.61 -9.42
C PRO A 367 -2.23 11.60 -8.99
N SER A 368 -1.97 11.05 -7.82
CA SER A 368 -0.62 10.86 -7.29
C SER A 368 -0.46 9.46 -6.70
N THR A 369 0.76 8.91 -6.72
CA THR A 369 1.04 7.60 -6.13
C THR A 369 2.51 7.53 -5.73
N PRO A 370 2.84 6.83 -4.64
CA PRO A 370 4.24 6.56 -4.33
C PRO A 370 4.86 5.70 -5.44
N TRP A 371 6.10 6.01 -5.82
CA TRP A 371 6.88 5.18 -6.75
C TRP A 371 7.88 4.26 -6.03
N CYS A 372 8.28 4.60 -4.81
CA CYS A 372 9.19 3.77 -4.04
C CYS A 372 8.49 2.44 -3.66
N PRO A 373 9.14 1.29 -3.87
CA PRO A 373 8.62 0.01 -3.40
C PRO A 373 8.49 -0.01 -1.87
N LYS A 374 7.60 -0.87 -1.37
CA LYS A 374 7.41 -1.15 0.06
C LYS A 374 8.68 -1.81 0.65
N TRP A 375 8.84 -1.76 1.97
CA TRP A 375 10.05 -2.26 2.64
C TRP A 375 10.22 -3.76 2.53
N ASP A 376 9.14 -4.52 2.45
CA ASP A 376 9.17 -5.97 2.19
C ASP A 376 9.95 -6.30 0.91
N ILE A 377 9.70 -5.54 -0.16
CA ILE A 377 10.38 -5.68 -1.45
C ILE A 377 11.84 -5.21 -1.36
N LEU A 378 12.06 -4.02 -0.79
CA LEU A 378 13.41 -3.45 -0.64
C LEU A 378 14.32 -4.36 0.18
N TYR A 379 13.79 -4.87 1.30
CA TYR A 379 14.50 -5.76 2.20
C TYR A 379 14.94 -7.04 1.51
N GLN A 380 14.05 -7.70 0.76
CA GLN A 380 14.40 -8.91 0.02
C GLN A 380 15.48 -8.63 -1.05
N ASP A 381 15.33 -7.56 -1.82
CA ASP A 381 16.33 -7.20 -2.82
C ASP A 381 17.70 -6.91 -2.14
N LEU A 382 17.72 -6.21 -1.01
CA LEU A 382 18.94 -5.94 -0.26
C LEU A 382 19.60 -7.22 0.29
N LEU A 383 18.82 -8.18 0.81
CA LEU A 383 19.35 -9.50 1.20
C LEU A 383 20.03 -10.21 0.03
N THR A 384 19.41 -10.21 -1.16
CA THR A 384 20.04 -10.82 -2.35
C THR A 384 21.32 -10.10 -2.80
N LYS A 385 21.55 -8.87 -2.33
CA LYS A 385 22.77 -8.10 -2.57
C LYS A 385 23.83 -8.27 -1.48
N GLY A 386 23.62 -9.19 -0.54
CA GLY A 386 24.63 -9.58 0.44
C GLY A 386 24.61 -8.77 1.74
N PHE A 387 23.60 -7.94 1.97
CA PHE A 387 23.40 -7.34 3.30
C PHE A 387 22.89 -8.41 4.25
N ASP A 388 23.43 -8.45 5.47
CA ASP A 388 22.83 -9.25 6.52
C ASP A 388 21.63 -8.53 7.16
N ARG A 389 20.82 -9.28 7.89
CA ARG A 389 19.56 -8.77 8.45
C ARG A 389 19.77 -7.73 9.53
N THR A 390 20.76 -7.99 10.39
CA THR A 390 21.06 -7.14 11.52
C THR A 390 21.47 -5.77 11.02
N ASP A 391 22.36 -5.72 10.03
CA ASP A 391 22.77 -4.50 9.33
C ASP A 391 21.57 -3.76 8.75
N LEU A 392 20.68 -4.46 8.03
CA LEU A 392 19.47 -3.84 7.45
C LEU A 392 18.59 -3.19 8.51
N TYR A 393 18.46 -3.79 9.69
CA TYR A 393 17.65 -3.24 10.78
C TYR A 393 18.26 -1.95 11.30
N HIS A 394 19.57 -1.95 11.56
CA HIS A 394 20.31 -0.76 11.98
C HIS A 394 20.19 0.35 10.93
N TYR A 395 20.44 0.06 9.65
CA TYR A 395 20.37 1.07 8.60
C TYR A 395 18.96 1.65 8.41
N ALA A 396 17.91 0.81 8.45
CA ALA A 396 16.53 1.27 8.26
C ALA A 396 16.08 2.18 9.43
N ILE A 397 16.44 1.81 10.65
CA ILE A 397 16.12 2.61 11.84
C ILE A 397 16.93 3.91 11.85
N GLN A 398 18.25 3.85 11.65
CA GLN A 398 19.12 5.02 11.60
C GLN A 398 18.63 6.02 10.53
N MET A 399 18.36 5.55 9.32
CA MET A 399 17.84 6.39 8.24
C MET A 399 16.50 7.05 8.60
N THR A 400 15.64 6.38 9.37
CA THR A 400 14.35 6.93 9.78
C THR A 400 14.52 7.97 10.88
N LEU A 401 15.38 7.72 11.87
CA LEU A 401 15.70 8.69 12.92
C LEU A 401 16.38 9.94 12.34
N ASP A 402 17.32 9.77 11.41
CA ASP A 402 18.01 10.89 10.73
C ASP A 402 17.01 11.80 10.00
N LYS A 403 16.02 11.20 9.31
CA LYS A 403 14.95 11.95 8.65
C LYS A 403 14.06 12.73 9.61
N GLN A 404 13.85 12.20 10.82
CA GLN A 404 13.07 12.89 11.86
C GLN A 404 13.89 13.97 12.57
N GLY A 405 15.18 14.14 12.24
CA GLY A 405 16.08 15.06 12.92
C GLY A 405 16.43 14.64 14.35
N GLN A 406 16.29 13.34 14.65
CA GLN A 406 16.31 12.78 16.01
C GLN A 406 17.64 12.11 16.39
N THR A 407 18.74 12.42 15.71
CA THR A 407 20.01 11.69 15.90
C THR A 407 21.04 12.38 16.79
N ASN A 408 20.73 13.57 17.30
CA ASN A 408 21.63 14.32 18.18
C ASN A 408 21.00 14.55 19.58
N ASN A 409 21.67 14.09 20.64
CA ASN A 409 21.41 14.43 22.07
C ASN A 409 20.04 14.04 22.64
N ILE A 410 19.52 12.85 22.33
CA ILE A 410 18.30 12.34 22.96
C ILE A 410 18.67 11.53 24.20
N ASP A 411 18.03 11.82 25.35
CA ASP A 411 18.16 10.99 26.56
C ASP A 411 17.68 9.55 26.31
N MET A 412 18.24 8.58 27.02
CA MET A 412 17.95 7.15 26.83
C MET A 412 16.45 6.82 26.93
N SER A 413 15.71 7.51 27.80
CA SER A 413 14.26 7.28 27.96
C SER A 413 13.44 7.79 26.78
N GLU A 414 13.86 8.91 26.19
CA GLU A 414 13.23 9.52 25.02
C GLU A 414 13.63 8.77 23.74
N MET A 415 14.85 8.25 23.72
CA MET A 415 15.38 7.40 22.66
C MET A 415 14.52 6.14 22.52
N GLU A 416 14.21 5.42 23.61
CA GLU A 416 13.34 4.23 23.57
C GLU A 416 11.97 4.52 22.93
N ARG A 417 11.37 5.68 23.26
CA ARG A 417 10.08 6.11 22.70
C ARG A 417 10.19 6.34 21.19
N HIS A 418 11.23 7.02 20.74
CA HIS A 418 11.49 7.26 19.32
C HIS A 418 11.76 5.97 18.56
N TYR A 419 12.57 5.07 19.11
CA TYR A 419 12.79 3.74 18.53
C TYR A 419 11.50 2.96 18.37
N ARG A 420 10.63 2.96 19.39
CA ARG A 420 9.32 2.31 19.29
C ARG A 420 8.48 2.91 18.17
N ALA A 421 8.41 4.23 18.06
CA ALA A 421 7.66 4.89 17.00
C ALA A 421 8.21 4.56 15.59
N VAL A 422 9.53 4.57 15.42
CA VAL A 422 10.20 4.19 14.16
C VAL A 422 9.96 2.72 13.82
N TYR A 423 10.05 1.84 14.82
CA TYR A 423 9.74 0.43 14.66
C TYR A 423 8.30 0.21 14.19
N GLU A 424 7.34 0.88 14.82
CA GLU A 424 5.93 0.85 14.42
C GLU A 424 5.73 1.33 12.97
N ASP A 425 6.38 2.43 12.57
CA ASP A 425 6.34 2.90 11.19
C ASP A 425 6.94 1.89 10.22
N LEU A 426 8.13 1.36 10.51
CA LEU A 426 8.80 0.41 9.64
C LEU A 426 7.98 -0.88 9.47
N VAL A 427 7.36 -1.39 10.55
CA VAL A 427 6.43 -2.52 10.48
C VAL A 427 5.25 -2.20 9.58
N LEU A 428 4.60 -1.04 9.78
CA LEU A 428 3.48 -0.59 8.95
C LEU A 428 3.90 -0.44 7.48
N LEU A 429 5.17 -0.17 7.20
CA LEU A 429 5.72 -0.06 5.84
C LEU A 429 6.21 -1.38 5.26
N GLY A 430 6.12 -2.49 6.01
CA GLY A 430 6.44 -3.84 5.56
C GLY A 430 7.83 -4.33 5.88
N PHE A 431 8.54 -3.65 6.77
CA PHE A 431 9.86 -4.07 7.17
C PHE A 431 9.80 -5.33 8.05
N PRO A 432 10.44 -6.45 7.65
CA PRO A 432 10.28 -7.72 8.35
C PRO A 432 11.28 -7.82 9.52
N PHE A 433 10.82 -7.54 10.74
CA PHE A 433 11.65 -7.66 11.94
C PHE A 433 11.66 -9.09 12.53
N ARG A 434 12.75 -9.50 13.19
CA ARG A 434 12.81 -10.81 13.87
C ARG A 434 12.43 -10.72 15.35
N PRO A 435 11.70 -11.74 15.87
CA PRO A 435 11.39 -11.92 17.29
C PRO A 435 12.52 -11.61 18.29
N ASN A 436 13.75 -12.04 17.97
CA ASN A 436 14.89 -12.01 18.89
C ASN A 436 15.83 -10.82 18.65
N GLU A 437 15.66 -10.10 17.53
CA GLU A 437 16.52 -9.00 17.09
C GLU A 437 15.83 -7.63 17.32
N THR A 438 14.62 -7.62 17.87
CA THR A 438 13.84 -6.43 18.22
C THR A 438 14.08 -5.92 19.65
N SER A 439 15.05 -6.48 20.39
CA SER A 439 15.36 -5.97 21.73
C SER A 439 16.20 -4.70 21.63
N TYR A 440 15.73 -3.63 22.29
CA TYR A 440 16.37 -2.31 22.40
C TYR A 440 17.87 -2.39 22.72
N PHE A 441 18.27 -3.36 23.54
CA PHE A 441 19.65 -3.59 23.97
C PHE A 441 20.63 -3.91 22.84
N TYR A 442 20.17 -4.41 21.69
CA TYR A 442 21.05 -4.69 20.56
C TYR A 442 21.55 -3.39 19.89
N PHE A 443 20.73 -2.34 19.90
CA PHE A 443 21.00 -1.08 19.18
C PHE A 443 21.83 -0.09 20.00
N SER A 444 21.74 -0.12 21.34
CA SER A 444 22.54 0.76 22.22
C SER A 444 24.01 0.36 22.36
N GLY A 445 24.38 -0.86 21.96
CA GLY A 445 25.73 -1.42 22.14
C GLY A 445 26.61 -1.44 20.88
N GLN A 446 26.01 -1.32 19.68
CA GLN A 446 26.72 -1.39 18.39
C GLN A 446 26.73 -0.06 17.63
N SER A 447 26.66 1.08 18.33
CA SER A 447 26.82 2.42 17.77
C SER A 447 28.24 2.73 17.26
N GLY A 448 28.91 1.74 16.66
CA GLY A 448 30.15 1.86 15.91
C GLY A 448 29.86 1.73 14.42
N PHE A 449 29.56 2.87 13.79
CA PHE A 449 29.79 3.19 12.36
C PHE A 449 29.79 2.02 11.37
N LEU A 450 28.63 1.43 11.13
CA LEU A 450 28.41 0.73 9.88
C LEU A 450 28.41 1.78 8.73
N PRO A 451 29.22 1.61 7.66
CA PRO A 451 29.29 2.56 6.55
C PRO A 451 27.95 2.63 5.78
N ILE A 452 27.08 3.54 6.21
CA ILE A 452 25.73 3.72 5.67
C ILE A 452 25.76 4.13 4.19
N GLU A 453 26.87 4.66 3.68
CA GLU A 453 27.02 5.11 2.31
C GLU A 453 26.84 3.97 1.30
N ASN A 454 27.38 2.79 1.59
CA ASN A 454 27.23 1.62 0.73
C ASN A 454 25.79 1.12 0.72
N PHE A 455 25.13 1.13 1.88
CA PHE A 455 23.71 0.82 2.01
C PHE A 455 22.85 1.79 1.21
N LEU A 456 23.01 3.11 1.42
CA LEU A 456 22.25 4.15 0.73
C LEU A 456 22.47 4.09 -0.78
N LYS A 457 23.72 3.91 -1.21
CA LYS A 457 24.03 3.73 -2.63
C LYS A 457 23.25 2.58 -3.23
N ARG A 458 23.24 1.41 -2.57
CA ARG A 458 22.55 0.23 -3.08
C ARG A 458 21.03 0.36 -3.01
N LEU A 459 20.51 0.92 -1.94
CA LEU A 459 19.10 1.24 -1.77
C LEU A 459 18.61 2.14 -2.91
N ASN A 460 19.37 3.18 -3.25
CA ASN A 460 19.04 4.09 -4.34
C ASN A 460 19.10 3.43 -5.72
N ASP A 461 20.04 2.51 -5.96
CA ASP A 461 20.08 1.74 -7.21
C ASP A 461 18.82 0.86 -7.37
N ILE A 462 18.38 0.21 -6.27
CA ILE A 462 17.16 -0.58 -6.23
C ILE A 462 15.93 0.31 -6.47
N LYS A 463 15.82 1.44 -5.75
CA LYS A 463 14.75 2.43 -5.92
C LYS A 463 14.62 2.91 -7.37
N ILE A 464 15.74 3.26 -8.02
CA ILE A 464 15.77 3.70 -9.42
C ILE A 464 15.23 2.60 -10.35
N LYS A 465 15.64 1.33 -10.14
CA LYS A 465 15.10 0.19 -10.90
C LYS A 465 13.58 0.11 -10.78
N TYR A 466 13.01 0.22 -9.57
CA TYR A 466 11.57 0.17 -9.36
C TYR A 466 10.82 1.38 -9.93
N LEU A 467 11.41 2.58 -9.82
CA LEU A 467 10.85 3.78 -10.44
C LEU A 467 10.64 3.58 -11.95
N PHE A 468 11.65 3.06 -12.65
CA PHE A 468 11.54 2.83 -14.09
C PHE A 468 10.52 1.73 -14.44
N ALA A 469 10.48 0.64 -13.68
CA ALA A 469 9.45 -0.39 -13.85
C ALA A 469 8.02 0.18 -13.63
N LYS A 470 7.86 1.07 -12.65
CA LYS A 470 6.60 1.77 -12.38
C LYS A 470 6.20 2.68 -13.54
N ILE A 471 7.14 3.45 -14.08
CA ILE A 471 6.93 4.30 -15.26
C ILE A 471 6.51 3.46 -16.46
N GLU A 472 7.18 2.33 -16.73
CA GLU A 472 6.85 1.44 -17.84
C GLU A 472 5.44 0.85 -17.70
N THR A 473 5.06 0.44 -16.49
CA THR A 473 3.70 -0.03 -16.20
C THR A 473 2.65 1.05 -16.48
N LEU A 474 2.93 2.29 -16.07
CA LEU A 474 2.05 3.43 -16.25
C LEU A 474 2.01 3.96 -17.69
N ASN A 475 3.07 3.74 -18.48
CA ASN A 475 3.18 4.21 -19.87
C ASN A 475 1.95 3.80 -20.70
N SER A 476 1.47 2.58 -20.51
CA SER A 476 0.28 2.07 -21.20
C SER A 476 -1.02 2.86 -20.94
N THR A 477 -1.03 3.72 -19.92
CA THR A 477 -2.26 4.38 -19.46
C THR A 477 -2.11 5.87 -19.09
N ALA A 478 -0.90 6.41 -19.03
CA ALA A 478 -0.65 7.81 -18.64
C ALA A 478 0.48 8.43 -19.49
N PRO A 479 0.17 9.22 -20.54
CA PRO A 479 1.17 9.75 -21.47
C PRO A 479 1.99 10.92 -20.89
N ARG A 480 1.65 11.45 -19.71
CA ARG A 480 2.35 12.59 -19.09
C ARG A 480 2.58 12.31 -17.62
N ILE A 481 3.81 11.96 -17.27
CA ILE A 481 4.20 11.57 -15.91
C ILE A 481 5.15 12.63 -15.36
N VAL A 482 4.89 13.11 -14.15
CA VAL A 482 5.88 13.84 -13.35
C VAL A 482 6.39 12.91 -12.26
N VAL A 483 7.69 12.93 -12.01
CA VAL A 483 8.32 12.17 -10.94
C VAL A 483 9.13 13.10 -10.08
N ASP A 484 8.78 13.18 -8.81
CA ASP A 484 9.62 13.83 -7.81
C ASP A 484 10.57 12.84 -7.15
N VAL A 485 11.84 13.22 -7.07
CA VAL A 485 12.96 12.44 -6.53
C VAL A 485 13.85 13.33 -5.67
N ASN A 486 14.50 12.76 -4.66
CA ASN A 486 15.55 13.47 -3.95
C ASN A 486 16.77 13.77 -4.84
N GLU A 487 17.66 14.65 -4.37
CA GLU A 487 18.86 15.09 -5.09
C GLU A 487 19.79 13.94 -5.50
N GLU A 488 20.02 12.96 -4.62
CA GLU A 488 20.95 11.87 -4.90
C GLU A 488 20.43 10.99 -6.05
N ILE A 489 19.14 10.62 -5.99
CA ILE A 489 18.46 9.86 -7.03
C ILE A 489 18.42 10.65 -8.34
N PHE A 490 18.13 11.95 -8.27
CA PHE A 490 18.15 12.84 -9.43
C PHE A 490 19.50 12.83 -10.14
N GLN A 491 20.60 13.02 -9.42
CA GLN A 491 21.94 13.02 -10.01
C GLN A 491 22.32 11.67 -10.59
N LYS A 492 21.96 10.57 -9.92
CA LYS A 492 22.18 9.21 -10.47
C LYS A 492 21.42 8.99 -11.77
N ILE A 493 20.14 9.37 -11.83
CA ILE A 493 19.34 9.25 -13.06
C ILE A 493 19.96 10.12 -14.17
N ARG A 494 20.34 11.36 -13.86
CA ARG A 494 21.01 12.26 -14.81
C ARG A 494 22.28 11.66 -15.37
N ALA A 495 23.15 11.11 -14.52
CA ALA A 495 24.41 10.48 -14.92
C ALA A 495 24.18 9.28 -15.86
N VAL A 496 23.21 8.41 -15.53
CA VAL A 496 22.85 7.25 -16.36
C VAL A 496 22.32 7.69 -17.72
N LEU A 497 21.53 8.77 -17.79
CA LEU A 497 20.99 9.28 -19.04
C LEU A 497 22.04 10.00 -19.89
N LEU A 498 22.97 10.74 -19.26
CA LEU A 498 24.09 11.40 -19.93
C LEU A 498 25.08 10.40 -20.53
N ALA A 499 25.39 9.31 -19.84
CA ALA A 499 26.30 8.28 -20.35
C ALA A 499 25.76 7.52 -21.57
N LYS A 500 24.47 7.68 -21.91
CA LYS A 500 23.78 6.99 -23.01
C LYS A 500 23.53 7.86 -24.24
N ASN A 501 23.68 9.19 -24.13
CA ASN A 501 23.59 10.13 -25.25
C ASN A 501 25.00 10.54 -25.65
#